data_AF-A0A399EII2-F1
#
_entry.id   AF-A0A399EII2-F1
#
_cell.length_a   1.000
_cell.length_b   1.000
_cell.length_c   1.000
_cell.angle_alpha   90.00
_cell.angle_beta   90.00
_cell.angle_gamma   90.00
#
_symmetry.space_group_name_H-M   'P 1'
#
loop_
_entity.id
_entity.type
_entity.pdbx_description
1 polymer ?
#
loop_
_entity_poly.entity_id
_entity_poly.type
_entity_poly.pdbx_seq_one_letter_code
_entity_poly.pdbx_strand_id
1 'polypeptide(L)'
;MFVRYKIRYLFCYICNTMSPEYLGAVFFGLVAVLVLLPLWLVPFLKRRREERELLALNKMYRFARRHNTFVRNFQGVRFVVVLGSEGFRYMLGGQFVSRERLLKALGEENEKVLLKAEGEESQSGPVQLLLTSPA
;
A
#
# COMPACT_ATOMS: atom_id res chain seq x y z
N MET A 1 34.77 -27.69 -8.52
CA MET A 1 35.93 -26.97 -9.12
C MET A 1 35.86 -26.84 -10.65
N PHE A 2 35.09 -27.66 -11.38
CA PHE A 2 35.01 -27.63 -12.86
C PHE A 2 34.21 -26.48 -13.49
N VAL A 3 33.25 -25.88 -12.79
CA VAL A 3 32.39 -24.81 -13.34
C VAL A 3 33.17 -23.51 -13.60
N ARG A 4 34.15 -23.19 -12.74
CA ARG A 4 35.01 -21.99 -12.87
C ARG A 4 35.92 -22.03 -14.09
N TYR A 5 36.38 -23.22 -14.49
CA TYR A 5 37.27 -23.35 -15.66
C TYR A 5 36.50 -23.16 -16.97
N LYS A 6 35.29 -23.70 -17.10
CA LYS A 6 34.46 -23.51 -18.31
C LYS A 6 34.11 -22.05 -18.56
N ILE A 7 33.73 -21.29 -17.51
CA ILE A 7 33.40 -19.86 -17.65
C ILE A 7 34.60 -19.05 -18.16
N ARG A 8 35.81 -19.37 -17.66
CA ARG A 8 37.04 -18.65 -18.02
C ARG A 8 37.47 -18.90 -19.46
N TYR A 9 37.32 -20.14 -19.96
CA TYR A 9 37.56 -20.46 -21.37
C TYR A 9 36.49 -19.87 -22.31
N LEU A 10 35.21 -19.84 -21.89
CA LEU A 10 34.13 -19.23 -22.66
C LEU A 10 34.32 -17.72 -22.82
N PHE A 11 34.72 -17.04 -21.74
CA PHE A 11 35.00 -15.60 -21.74
C PHE A 11 36.19 -15.27 -22.65
N CYS A 12 37.26 -16.07 -22.60
CA CYS A 12 38.41 -15.92 -23.50
C CYS A 12 38.03 -16.11 -24.98
N TYR A 13 37.15 -17.07 -25.30
CA TYR A 13 36.72 -17.32 -26.68
C TYR A 13 35.83 -16.21 -27.23
N ILE A 14 34.93 -15.66 -26.41
CA ILE A 14 34.08 -14.51 -26.77
C ILE A 14 34.94 -13.25 -26.96
N CYS A 15 35.91 -13.01 -26.09
CA CYS A 15 36.83 -11.87 -26.23
C CYS A 15 37.77 -11.98 -27.44
N ASN A 16 38.06 -13.18 -27.94
CA ASN A 16 38.97 -13.39 -29.07
C ASN A 16 38.26 -13.38 -30.43
N THR A 17 36.94 -13.59 -30.46
CA THR A 17 36.13 -13.61 -31.71
C THR A 17 35.32 -12.32 -31.94
N MET A 18 35.10 -11.53 -30.89
CA MET A 18 34.21 -10.37 -30.92
C MET A 18 35.05 -9.08 -30.85
N SER A 19 34.89 -8.19 -31.84
CA SER A 19 35.63 -6.94 -31.89
C SER A 19 35.31 -6.04 -30.68
N PRO A 20 36.30 -5.29 -30.16
CA PRO A 20 36.16 -4.51 -28.94
C PRO A 20 35.03 -3.48 -29.00
N GLU A 21 34.70 -3.00 -30.19
CA GLU A 21 33.58 -2.09 -30.44
C GLU A 21 32.22 -2.72 -30.14
N TYR A 22 32.04 -4.02 -30.46
CA TYR A 22 30.80 -4.74 -30.17
C TYR A 22 30.66 -5.02 -28.68
N LEU A 23 31.77 -5.36 -28.00
CA LEU A 23 31.76 -5.51 -26.53
C LEU A 23 31.40 -4.18 -25.85
N GLY A 24 31.96 -3.06 -26.32
CA GLY A 24 31.61 -1.72 -25.84
C GLY A 24 30.14 -1.37 -26.08
N ALA A 25 29.60 -1.66 -27.28
CA ALA A 25 28.21 -1.42 -27.62
C ALA A 25 27.24 -2.25 -26.78
N VAL A 26 27.54 -3.53 -26.54
CA VAL A 26 26.73 -4.40 -25.68
C VAL A 26 26.73 -3.89 -24.24
N PHE A 27 27.91 -3.54 -23.70
CA PHE A 27 28.02 -3.03 -22.33
C PHE A 27 27.28 -1.70 -22.17
N PHE A 28 27.42 -0.79 -23.15
CA PHE A 28 26.70 0.48 -23.17
C PHE A 28 25.18 0.27 -23.24
N GLY A 29 24.70 -0.60 -24.12
CA GLY A 29 23.28 -0.94 -24.22
C GLY A 29 22.73 -1.53 -22.93
N LEU A 30 23.48 -2.42 -22.28
CA LEU A 30 23.08 -3.07 -21.03
C LEU A 30 23.01 -2.05 -19.88
N VAL A 31 24.00 -1.16 -19.76
CA VAL A 31 23.99 -0.06 -18.78
C VAL A 31 22.85 0.92 -19.06
N ALA A 32 22.62 1.29 -20.32
CA ALA A 32 21.53 2.17 -20.71
C ALA A 32 20.16 1.59 -20.32
N VAL A 33 19.94 0.29 -20.56
CA VAL A 33 18.71 -0.40 -20.11
C VAL A 33 18.61 -0.41 -18.59
N LEU A 34 19.69 -0.75 -17.89
CA LEU A 34 19.71 -0.78 -16.42
C LEU A 34 19.42 0.57 -15.77
N VAL A 35 19.71 1.69 -16.43
CA VAL A 35 19.43 3.03 -15.92
C VAL A 35 18.07 3.54 -16.37
N LEU A 36 17.74 3.42 -17.66
CA LEU A 36 16.50 3.96 -18.23
C LEU A 36 15.25 3.22 -17.73
N LEU A 37 15.35 1.90 -17.57
CA LEU A 37 14.23 1.06 -17.18
C LEU A 37 13.73 1.39 -15.76
N PRO A 38 14.56 1.47 -14.71
CA PRO A 38 14.10 1.94 -13.40
C PRO A 38 13.68 3.41 -13.42
N LEU A 39 14.34 4.27 -14.23
CA LEU A 39 13.98 5.68 -14.33
C LEU A 39 12.52 5.88 -14.75
N TRP A 40 12.01 5.01 -15.62
CA TRP A 40 10.62 5.04 -16.08
C TRP A 40 9.68 4.18 -15.20
N LEU A 41 10.13 3.00 -14.79
CA LEU A 41 9.29 2.04 -14.06
C LEU A 41 9.00 2.50 -12.62
N VAL A 42 9.98 3.05 -11.91
CA VAL A 42 9.83 3.52 -10.52
C VAL A 42 8.76 4.61 -10.39
N PRO A 43 8.78 5.72 -11.15
CA PRO A 43 7.75 6.74 -11.02
C PRO A 43 6.37 6.23 -11.45
N PHE A 44 6.30 5.35 -12.44
CA PHE A 44 5.04 4.75 -12.87
C PHE A 44 4.40 3.88 -11.77
N LEU A 45 5.20 3.02 -11.13
CA LEU A 45 4.75 2.20 -10.01
C LEU A 45 4.38 3.05 -8.80
N LYS A 46 5.13 4.13 -8.52
CA LYS A 46 4.84 5.06 -7.43
C LYS A 46 3.50 5.76 -7.63
N ARG A 47 3.25 6.31 -8.82
CA ARG A 47 1.95 6.95 -9.16
C ARG A 47 0.77 6.00 -8.97
N ARG A 48 0.88 4.76 -9.44
CA ARG A 48 -0.19 3.76 -9.25
C ARG A 48 -0.45 3.43 -7.77
N ARG A 49 0.58 3.43 -6.92
CA ARG A 49 0.41 3.23 -5.48
C ARG A 49 -0.27 4.43 -4.84
N GLU A 50 0.19 5.64 -5.15
CA GLU A 50 -0.40 6.89 -4.66
C GLU A 50 -1.88 7.02 -5.05
N GLU A 51 -2.23 6.73 -6.30
CA GLU A 51 -3.62 6.72 -6.76
C GLU A 51 -4.49 5.75 -5.96
N ARG A 52 -4.00 4.53 -5.69
CA ARG A 52 -4.72 3.54 -4.89
C ARG A 52 -4.90 3.99 -3.45
N GLU A 53 -3.88 4.60 -2.86
CA GLU A 53 -3.94 5.16 -1.50
C GLU A 53 -4.94 6.31 -1.42
N LEU A 54 -4.97 7.20 -2.41
CA LEU A 54 -5.93 8.29 -2.49
C LEU A 54 -7.37 7.77 -2.64
N LEU A 55 -7.58 6.75 -3.47
CA LEU A 55 -8.89 6.11 -3.63
C LEU A 55 -9.35 5.43 -2.34
N ALA A 56 -8.45 4.71 -1.66
CA ALA A 56 -8.71 4.12 -0.36
C ALA A 56 -9.08 5.18 0.68
N LEU A 57 -8.34 6.28 0.71
CA LEU A 57 -8.57 7.39 1.62
C LEU A 57 -9.92 8.08 1.35
N ASN A 58 -10.24 8.34 0.09
CA ASN A 58 -11.51 8.94 -0.30
C ASN A 58 -12.71 8.03 0.07
N LYS A 59 -12.57 6.71 -0.08
CA LYS A 59 -13.59 5.75 0.41
C LYS A 59 -13.78 5.84 1.93
N MET A 60 -12.68 5.90 2.69
CA MET A 60 -12.74 6.06 4.14
C MET A 60 -13.41 7.38 4.54
N TYR A 61 -13.05 8.50 3.91
CA TYR A 61 -13.69 9.79 4.16
C TYR A 61 -15.17 9.80 3.84
N ARG A 62 -15.58 9.18 2.73
CA ARG A 62 -17.00 9.08 2.36
C ARG A 62 -17.78 8.26 3.38
N PHE A 63 -17.20 7.16 3.85
CA PHE A 63 -17.79 6.33 4.89
C PHE A 63 -17.90 7.09 6.23
N ALA A 64 -16.80 7.70 6.67
CA ALA A 64 -16.75 8.50 7.89
C ALA A 64 -17.80 9.64 7.86
N ARG A 65 -17.87 10.39 6.75
CA ARG A 65 -18.86 11.45 6.55
C ARG A 65 -20.30 10.94 6.61
N ARG A 66 -20.58 9.76 6.07
CA ARG A 66 -21.93 9.16 6.10
C ARG A 66 -22.39 8.82 7.52
N HIS A 67 -21.44 8.44 8.38
CA HIS A 67 -21.69 8.05 9.75
C HIS A 67 -21.38 9.16 10.77
N ASN A 68 -21.06 10.36 10.28
CA ASN A 68 -20.63 11.50 11.09
C ASN A 68 -19.45 11.18 12.03
N THR A 69 -18.55 10.32 11.56
CA THR A 69 -17.32 9.93 12.27
C THR A 69 -16.09 10.49 11.57
N PHE A 70 -14.92 10.32 12.18
CA PHE A 70 -13.66 10.83 11.65
C PHE A 70 -12.70 9.71 11.27
N VAL A 71 -11.90 9.96 10.22
CA VAL A 71 -10.77 9.10 9.85
C VAL A 71 -9.65 9.36 10.85
N ARG A 72 -9.25 8.32 11.58
CA ARG A 72 -8.17 8.36 12.57
C ARG A 72 -6.87 7.89 11.92
N ASN A 73 -5.76 8.48 12.31
CA ASN A 73 -4.42 8.08 11.89
C ASN A 73 -3.59 7.78 13.12
N PHE A 74 -3.08 6.55 13.22
CA PHE A 74 -2.18 6.14 14.29
C PHE A 74 -0.97 5.44 13.67
N GLN A 75 0.23 5.95 13.94
CA GLN A 75 1.50 5.42 13.41
C GLN A 75 1.51 5.22 11.87
N GLY A 76 0.80 6.06 11.12
CA GLY A 76 0.67 5.93 9.66
C GLY A 76 -0.44 5.00 9.21
N VAL A 77 -1.09 4.27 10.12
CA VAL A 77 -2.25 3.43 9.87
C VAL A 77 -3.51 4.30 9.96
N ARG A 78 -4.21 4.44 8.82
CA ARG A 78 -5.47 5.19 8.73
C ARG A 78 -6.64 4.24 8.82
N PHE A 79 -7.52 4.48 9.79
CA PHE A 79 -8.69 3.64 10.04
C PHE A 79 -9.90 4.46 10.45
N VAL A 80 -11.08 3.86 10.30
CA VAL A 80 -12.36 4.43 10.73
C VAL A 80 -13.06 3.40 11.61
N VAL A 81 -13.60 3.85 12.73
CA VAL A 81 -14.47 3.07 13.60
C VAL A 81 -15.84 3.73 13.56
N VAL A 82 -16.90 2.94 13.43
CA VAL A 82 -18.28 3.42 13.44
C VAL A 82 -19.11 2.49 14.31
N LEU A 83 -19.93 3.06 15.18
CA LEU A 83 -20.98 2.30 15.86
C LEU A 83 -22.20 2.18 14.95
N GLY A 84 -22.46 0.98 14.43
CA GLY A 84 -23.64 0.65 13.65
C GLY A 84 -24.75 0.01 14.49
N SER A 85 -25.87 -0.34 13.84
CA SER A 85 -27.01 -1.02 14.47
C SER A 85 -26.67 -2.42 14.99
N GLU A 86 -25.72 -3.10 14.36
CA GLU A 86 -25.27 -4.47 14.70
C GLU A 86 -23.96 -4.48 15.51
N GLY A 87 -23.50 -3.31 15.97
CA GLY A 87 -22.22 -3.14 16.66
C GLY A 87 -21.17 -2.37 15.85
N PHE A 88 -19.91 -2.45 16.27
CA PHE A 88 -18.82 -1.69 15.67
C PHE A 88 -18.42 -2.23 14.30
N ARG A 89 -18.34 -1.32 13.33
CA ARG A 89 -17.81 -1.59 12.00
C ARG A 89 -16.48 -0.86 11.82
N TYR A 90 -15.49 -1.59 11.33
CA TYR A 90 -14.13 -1.11 11.16
C TYR A 90 -13.77 -1.03 9.69
N MET A 91 -13.10 0.06 9.30
CA MET A 91 -12.60 0.24 7.95
C MET A 91 -11.11 0.56 7.99
N LEU A 92 -10.32 -0.15 7.19
CA LEU A 92 -8.87 0.02 7.06
C LEU A 92 -8.53 0.09 5.58
N GLY A 93 -7.82 1.13 5.15
CA GLY A 93 -7.38 1.26 3.75
C GLY A 93 -8.53 1.20 2.73
N GLY A 94 -9.72 1.70 3.09
CA GLY A 94 -10.89 1.68 2.21
C GLY A 94 -11.58 0.32 2.08
N GLN A 95 -11.25 -0.66 2.93
CA GLN A 95 -11.91 -1.97 3.02
C GLN A 95 -12.49 -2.18 4.42
N PHE A 96 -13.63 -2.88 4.50
CA PHE A 96 -14.18 -3.33 5.78
C PHE A 96 -13.34 -4.48 6.34
N VAL A 97 -13.01 -4.41 7.62
CA VAL A 97 -12.15 -5.39 8.29
C VAL A 97 -12.76 -5.80 9.63
N SER A 98 -12.38 -6.99 10.11
CA SER A 98 -12.69 -7.41 11.47
C SER A 98 -11.84 -6.63 12.49
N ARG A 99 -12.30 -6.61 13.74
CA ARG A 99 -11.57 -6.00 14.87
C ARG A 99 -10.14 -6.54 14.98
N GLU A 100 -9.98 -7.85 14.91
CA GLU A 100 -8.69 -8.54 14.99
C GLU A 100 -7.72 -8.11 13.89
N ARG A 101 -8.22 -7.95 12.66
CA ARG A 101 -7.38 -7.53 11.53
C ARG A 101 -6.96 -6.07 11.66
N LEU A 102 -7.82 -5.21 12.19
CA LEU A 102 -7.47 -3.83 12.50
C LEU A 102 -6.45 -3.76 13.64
N LEU A 103 -6.64 -4.55 14.70
CA LEU A 103 -5.70 -4.62 15.82
C LEU A 103 -4.33 -5.13 15.39
N LYS A 104 -4.28 -6.17 14.54
CA LYS A 104 -3.03 -6.66 13.95
C LYS A 104 -2.33 -5.60 13.10
N ALA A 105 -3.08 -4.74 12.41
CA ALA A 105 -2.52 -3.64 11.63
C ALA A 105 -2.00 -2.49 12.52
N LEU A 106 -2.62 -2.26 13.66
CA LEU A 106 -2.22 -1.25 14.66
C LEU A 106 -1.09 -1.73 15.57
N GLY A 107 -0.88 -3.05 15.67
CA GLY A 107 -0.03 -3.68 16.68
C GLY A 107 -0.86 -4.10 17.89
N GLU A 108 -0.67 -5.34 18.35
CA GLU A 108 -1.44 -5.95 19.45
C GLU A 108 -1.31 -5.15 20.77
N GLU A 109 -0.15 -4.52 20.99
CA GLU A 109 0.13 -3.63 22.12
C GLU A 109 -0.69 -2.33 22.13
N ASN A 110 -1.28 -1.95 20.99
CA ASN A 110 -1.99 -0.69 20.82
C ASN A 110 -3.52 -0.82 20.94
N GLU A 111 -4.01 -1.91 21.56
CA GLU A 111 -5.44 -2.13 21.78
C GLU A 111 -6.13 -0.95 22.49
N LYS A 112 -5.41 -0.27 23.40
CA LYS A 112 -5.90 0.93 24.10
C LYS A 112 -6.37 2.03 23.15
N VAL A 113 -5.73 2.17 21.98
CA VAL A 113 -6.09 3.17 20.97
C VAL A 113 -7.41 2.80 20.31
N LEU A 114 -7.61 1.51 20.04
CA LEU A 114 -8.85 0.99 19.47
C LEU A 114 -10.00 1.13 20.47
N LEU A 115 -9.78 0.75 21.73
CA LEU A 115 -10.77 0.91 22.80
C LEU A 115 -11.14 2.37 23.04
N LYS A 116 -10.18 3.29 22.96
CA LYS A 116 -10.46 4.72 23.03
C LYS A 116 -11.33 5.19 21.87
N ALA A 117 -11.07 4.71 20.66
CA ALA A 117 -11.88 5.03 19.49
C ALA A 117 -13.31 4.49 19.62
N GLU A 118 -13.46 3.23 20.03
CA GLU A 118 -14.76 2.62 20.31
C GLU A 118 -15.52 3.39 21.42
N GLY A 119 -14.82 3.81 22.48
CA GLY A 119 -15.34 4.63 23.58
C GLY A 119 -15.86 5.99 23.11
N GLU A 120 -15.11 6.70 22.28
CA GLU A 120 -15.55 8.00 21.73
C GLU A 120 -16.77 7.87 20.79
N GLU A 121 -16.81 6.82 19.95
CA GLU A 121 -17.95 6.57 19.05
C GLU A 121 -19.21 6.14 19.83
N SER A 122 -19.05 5.33 20.88
CA SER A 122 -20.17 4.94 21.75
C SER A 122 -20.75 6.11 22.55
N GLN A 123 -19.91 7.06 22.98
CA GLN A 123 -20.37 8.31 23.59
C GLN A 123 -21.04 9.25 22.59
N SER A 124 -20.62 9.18 21.31
CA SER A 124 -21.21 9.99 20.23
C SER A 124 -22.60 9.51 19.80
N GLY A 125 -23.05 8.33 20.27
CA GLY A 125 -24.37 7.77 20.06
C GLY A 125 -24.66 7.40 18.60
N PRO A 126 -25.50 6.38 18.34
CA PRO A 126 -25.93 6.09 16.98
C PRO A 126 -26.79 7.26 16.48
N VAL A 127 -26.25 8.06 15.56
CA VAL A 127 -27.06 9.03 14.82
C VAL A 127 -28.06 8.22 14.00
N GLN A 128 -29.30 8.16 14.47
CA GLN A 128 -30.42 7.74 13.65
C GLN A 128 -30.48 8.72 12.48
N LEU A 129 -30.04 8.26 11.30
CA LEU A 129 -30.35 8.91 10.04
C LEU A 129 -31.88 8.86 9.91
N LEU A 130 -32.55 9.86 10.49
CA LEU A 130 -33.96 10.14 10.31
C LEU A 130 -34.13 10.39 8.81
N LEU A 131 -34.55 9.34 8.11
CA LEU A 131 -35.05 9.40 6.74
C LEU A 131 -36.28 10.30 6.78
N THR A 132 -36.10 11.58 6.48
CA THR A 132 -37.21 12.46 6.14
C THR A 132 -37.79 11.96 4.81
N SER A 133 -38.83 11.14 4.89
CA SER A 133 -39.73 10.88 3.76
C SER A 133 -40.44 12.19 3.42
N PRO A 134 -40.38 12.70 2.18
CA PRO A 134 -41.32 13.74 1.76
C PRO A 134 -42.70 13.09 1.64
N ALA A 135 -43.70 13.74 2.24
CA ALA A 135 -45.12 13.42 2.06
C ALA A 135 -45.66 14.08 0.79
#